data_AF-A0A378IAR4-F1
#
_entry.id   AF-A0A378IAR4-F1
#
_cell.length_a   1.000
_cell.length_b   1.000
_cell.length_c   1.000
_cell.angle_alpha   90.00
_cell.angle_beta   90.00
_cell.angle_gamma   90.00
#
_symmetry.space_group_name_H-M   'P 1'
#
loop_
_entity.id
_entity.type
_entity.pdbx_description
1 polymer ?
#
loop_
_entity_poly.entity_id
_entity_poly.type
_entity_poly.pdbx_seq_one_letter_code
_entity_poly.pdbx_strand_id
1 'polypeptide(L)'
;MFDFFKNKSVQEALNDCISFFASFAENDLTTLRYNIPSQEVWRLFVDGCRQNGRGLIKCPMFNSKLPNGRSAMNYQSLTVKKYITEIEKCQKLEDSTLYMSVGFTLSWCLSEEEMNDLTIGDLIKLDKAWFTFELTEPGYLRAMYQAYDELFQKENTLSIATIKRIHQLATDKVANLLYDNSDNMNAKGDFRITDSSLTGINLSEQGIKEFVEELLSEHSSKQDIYLHASCGGSEGFNFTRAFFKDMEDILKNQTTRDIEHFKQYCTGDNDHEKNMSFRYLKPYLNNLLTCQSIDEVISIVHTCLKKSDFRYMQSYQPNDTQATLERTMQQFISKCDFSLSQATTPLQKLETIIDFIQSCEQLHPFSDGNTRTFSMLLLNYLLVKNGMPPTILTDPNNIILGTKQSLITDVVSGMKRFITLVNEKKLYGFNTNEFIDFISHKPSLLPRLQYFINITGQENHAKTMFKSEQTQMFRSQ
;
A
#
# COMPACT_ATOMS: atom_id res chain seq x y z
N MET A 1 23.47 3.05 13.98
CA MET A 1 24.04 3.24 12.62
C MET A 1 23.36 4.35 11.79
N PHE A 2 22.15 4.81 12.12
CA PHE A 2 21.37 5.79 11.33
C PHE A 2 22.09 7.11 10.96
N ASP A 3 23.09 7.57 11.72
CA ASP A 3 23.85 8.79 11.42
C ASP A 3 24.72 8.72 10.16
N PHE A 4 25.03 7.51 9.64
CA PHE A 4 25.92 7.28 8.49
C PHE A 4 25.42 7.89 7.16
N PHE A 5 24.18 8.41 7.15
CA PHE A 5 23.53 9.04 6.01
C PHE A 5 23.04 10.48 6.25
N LYS A 6 23.36 11.09 7.41
CA LYS A 6 23.07 12.52 7.60
C LYS A 6 23.85 13.34 6.57
N ASN A 7 23.17 14.29 5.93
CA ASN A 7 23.70 15.22 4.92
C ASN A 7 24.15 14.60 3.57
N LYS A 8 23.93 13.31 3.32
CA LYS A 8 24.14 12.71 1.98
C LYS A 8 22.96 12.99 1.04
N SER A 9 23.25 13.18 -0.25
CA SER A 9 22.22 13.21 -1.29
C SER A 9 21.54 11.85 -1.47
N VAL A 10 20.39 11.85 -2.14
CA VAL A 10 19.64 10.62 -2.48
C VAL A 10 20.45 9.72 -3.42
N GLN A 11 21.23 10.29 -4.34
CA GLN A 11 22.09 9.54 -5.27
C GLN A 11 23.25 8.83 -4.55
N GLU A 12 23.93 9.51 -3.62
CA GLU A 12 24.99 8.89 -2.80
C GLU A 12 24.39 7.79 -1.91
N ALA A 13 23.26 8.08 -1.27
CA ALA A 13 22.55 7.12 -0.44
C ALA A 13 22.10 5.86 -1.20
N LEU A 14 21.68 5.99 -2.46
CA LEU A 14 21.36 4.85 -3.34
C LEU A 14 22.62 4.06 -3.68
N ASN A 15 23.71 4.73 -4.06
CA ASN A 15 24.98 4.08 -4.41
C ASN A 15 25.60 3.32 -3.23
N ASP A 16 25.54 3.89 -2.01
CA ASP A 16 25.93 3.21 -0.77
C ASP A 16 25.11 1.92 -0.57
N CYS A 17 23.78 1.99 -0.76
CA CYS A 17 22.88 0.86 -0.57
C CYS A 17 23.15 -0.27 -1.59
N ILE A 18 23.39 0.08 -2.85
CA ILE A 18 23.75 -0.88 -3.90
C ILE A 18 25.15 -1.47 -3.65
N SER A 19 26.13 -0.66 -3.25
CA SER A 19 27.49 -1.15 -2.95
C SER A 19 27.50 -2.14 -1.79
N PHE A 20 26.75 -1.86 -0.72
CA PHE A 20 26.54 -2.81 0.37
C PHE A 20 25.81 -4.08 -0.11
N PHE A 21 24.76 -3.93 -0.93
CA PHE A 21 23.98 -5.05 -1.44
C PHE A 21 24.83 -6.02 -2.28
N ALA A 22 25.61 -5.49 -3.23
CA ALA A 22 26.52 -6.27 -4.05
C ALA A 22 27.56 -7.04 -3.21
N SER A 23 28.04 -6.47 -2.09
CA SER A 23 29.07 -7.11 -1.24
C SER A 23 28.62 -8.33 -0.43
N PHE A 24 27.31 -8.62 -0.35
CA PHE A 24 26.81 -9.84 0.31
C PHE A 24 25.86 -10.69 -0.58
N ALA A 25 25.28 -10.10 -1.63
CA ALA A 25 24.39 -10.81 -2.54
C ALA A 25 25.10 -11.38 -3.79
N GLU A 26 26.33 -10.94 -4.09
CA GLU A 26 27.12 -11.33 -5.28
C GLU A 26 26.41 -11.14 -6.64
N ASN A 27 25.32 -10.35 -6.65
CA ASN A 27 24.35 -10.17 -7.74
C ASN A 27 23.47 -11.40 -8.07
N ASP A 28 23.42 -12.42 -7.19
CA ASP A 28 22.50 -13.56 -7.32
C ASP A 28 21.23 -13.35 -6.49
N LEU A 29 20.07 -13.45 -7.16
CA LEU A 29 18.74 -13.43 -6.56
C LEU A 29 18.56 -14.57 -5.54
N THR A 30 19.22 -15.70 -5.76
CA THR A 30 19.18 -16.88 -4.87
C THR A 30 19.95 -16.62 -3.58
N THR A 31 21.15 -16.02 -3.66
CA THR A 31 21.96 -15.60 -2.50
C THR A 31 21.24 -14.62 -1.58
N LEU A 32 20.34 -13.77 -2.11
CA LEU A 32 19.49 -12.92 -1.28
C LEU A 32 18.58 -13.75 -0.34
N ARG A 33 17.89 -14.77 -0.86
CA ARG A 33 17.01 -15.65 -0.08
C ARG A 33 17.73 -16.36 1.07
N TYR A 34 19.04 -16.59 0.97
CA TYR A 34 19.84 -17.21 2.02
C TYR A 34 20.37 -16.23 3.08
N ASN A 35 20.49 -14.93 2.77
CA ASN A 35 21.05 -13.92 3.67
C ASN A 35 20.00 -13.20 4.54
N ILE A 36 18.75 -13.13 4.08
CA ILE A 36 17.60 -12.74 4.92
C ILE A 36 17.22 -13.97 5.77
N PRO A 37 17.15 -13.87 7.11
CA PRO A 37 16.56 -14.93 7.92
C PRO A 37 15.10 -15.14 7.49
N SER A 38 14.68 -16.38 7.25
CA SER A 38 13.31 -16.75 6.84
C SER A 38 12.24 -16.12 7.76
N GLN A 39 12.51 -16.13 9.05
CA GLN A 39 11.71 -15.52 10.11
C GLN A 39 11.56 -13.99 10.00
N GLU A 40 12.37 -13.26 9.22
CA GLU A 40 12.31 -11.79 9.07
C GLU A 40 11.76 -11.34 7.71
N VAL A 41 11.56 -12.25 6.74
CA VAL A 41 11.12 -11.93 5.36
C VAL A 41 9.78 -11.18 5.33
N TRP A 42 8.88 -11.47 6.27
CA TRP A 42 7.58 -10.78 6.43
C TRP A 42 7.68 -9.25 6.50
N ARG A 43 8.83 -8.70 6.87
CA ARG A 43 9.07 -7.24 6.92
C ARG A 43 9.05 -6.56 5.54
N LEU A 44 9.12 -7.31 4.45
CA LEU A 44 8.91 -6.81 3.09
C LEU A 44 7.41 -6.66 2.75
N PHE A 45 6.53 -7.29 3.55
CA PHE A 45 5.07 -7.32 3.33
C PHE A 45 4.30 -6.48 4.36
N VAL A 46 4.91 -6.16 5.50
CA VAL A 46 4.29 -5.36 6.58
C VAL A 46 4.81 -3.93 6.51
N ASP A 47 3.91 -2.94 6.49
CA ASP A 47 4.31 -1.53 6.37
C ASP A 47 5.19 -1.05 7.55
N GLY A 48 6.10 -0.13 7.24
CA GLY A 48 7.07 0.40 8.20
C GLY A 48 6.43 1.20 9.34
N CYS A 49 5.19 1.68 9.21
CA CYS A 49 4.51 2.48 10.23
C CYS A 49 3.85 1.62 11.32
N ARG A 50 3.35 0.43 10.97
CA ARG A 50 3.01 -0.63 11.92
C ARG A 50 4.28 -1.22 12.54
N GLN A 51 5.29 -1.59 11.73
CA GLN A 51 6.55 -2.16 12.24
C GLN A 51 7.26 -1.30 13.30
N ASN A 52 7.13 0.02 13.26
CA ASN A 52 7.71 0.93 14.26
C ASN A 52 6.79 1.23 15.46
N GLY A 53 5.65 0.53 15.56
CA GLY A 53 4.66 0.64 16.64
C GLY A 53 3.76 1.87 16.54
N ARG A 54 3.72 2.58 15.41
CA ARG A 54 2.84 3.74 15.20
C ARG A 54 1.49 3.37 14.57
N GLY A 55 1.22 2.11 14.24
CA GLY A 55 -0.06 1.67 13.68
C GLY A 55 -1.21 1.89 14.65
N LEU A 56 -1.27 1.07 15.71
CA LEU A 56 -2.22 1.24 16.81
C LEU A 56 -2.04 2.59 17.52
N ILE A 57 -0.80 3.04 17.76
CA ILE A 57 -0.57 4.31 18.47
C ILE A 57 -1.07 5.54 17.68
N LYS A 58 -1.19 5.50 16.34
CA LYS A 58 -1.87 6.55 15.56
C LYS A 58 -3.38 6.37 15.50
N CYS A 59 -3.89 5.15 15.62
CA CYS A 59 -5.33 4.89 15.56
C CYS A 59 -6.07 5.76 16.60
N PRO A 60 -7.22 6.37 16.25
CA PRO A 60 -8.02 7.15 17.19
C PRO A 60 -8.26 6.46 18.54
N MET A 61 -8.40 5.13 18.56
CA MET A 61 -8.33 4.24 19.74
C MET A 61 -7.41 4.74 20.86
N PHE A 62 -6.17 5.10 20.52
CA PHE A 62 -5.11 5.32 21.50
C PHE A 62 -4.91 6.80 21.86
N ASN A 63 -5.32 7.70 20.97
CA ASN A 63 -5.19 9.16 21.14
C ASN A 63 -6.48 9.85 21.62
N SER A 64 -7.65 9.22 21.44
CA SER A 64 -8.90 9.70 22.01
C SER A 64 -8.78 9.78 23.54
N LYS A 65 -9.15 10.93 24.11
CA LYS A 65 -9.51 10.99 25.52
C LYS A 65 -10.87 10.31 25.66
N LEU A 66 -10.99 9.34 26.56
CA LEU A 66 -12.32 8.85 26.96
C LEU A 66 -13.08 9.98 27.69
N PRO A 67 -14.43 9.90 27.81
CA PRO A 67 -15.23 10.94 28.48
C PRO A 67 -14.79 11.32 29.91
N ASN A 68 -14.04 10.45 30.59
CA ASN A 68 -13.42 10.73 31.90
C ASN A 68 -12.05 11.47 31.82
N GLY A 69 -11.70 12.01 30.65
CA GLY A 69 -10.46 12.75 30.39
C GLY A 69 -9.18 11.93 30.26
N ARG A 70 -9.24 10.59 30.47
CA ARG A 70 -8.06 9.71 30.48
C ARG A 70 -7.69 9.26 29.06
N SER A 71 -6.39 9.20 28.77
CA SER A 71 -5.85 8.56 27.56
C SER A 71 -5.96 7.03 27.66
N ALA A 72 -6.09 6.36 26.51
CA ALA A 72 -5.99 4.90 26.39
C ALA A 72 -4.71 4.31 26.98
N MET A 73 -3.60 5.07 27.03
CA MET A 73 -2.34 4.67 27.68
C MET A 73 -2.55 4.23 29.14
N ASN A 74 -3.52 4.82 29.85
CA ASN A 74 -3.84 4.48 31.24
C ASN A 74 -4.53 3.11 31.40
N TYR A 75 -4.87 2.44 30.30
CA TYR A 75 -5.57 1.15 30.27
C TYR A 75 -4.72 0.02 29.66
N GLN A 76 -3.40 0.23 29.46
CA GLN A 76 -2.48 -0.80 28.96
C GLN A 76 -2.50 -2.10 29.79
N SER A 77 -2.85 -2.03 31.07
CA SER A 77 -2.97 -3.19 31.97
C SER A 77 -4.36 -3.84 31.98
N LEU A 78 -5.37 -3.29 31.30
CA LEU A 78 -6.65 -3.97 31.11
C LEU A 78 -6.52 -5.07 30.05
N THR A 79 -7.22 -6.18 30.27
CA THR A 79 -7.49 -7.16 29.22
C THR A 79 -8.40 -6.55 28.15
N VAL A 80 -8.30 -7.01 26.90
CA VAL A 80 -9.09 -6.44 25.80
C VAL A 80 -10.59 -6.47 26.10
N LYS A 81 -11.12 -7.57 26.64
CA LYS A 81 -12.52 -7.71 27.08
C LYS A 81 -12.93 -6.63 28.08
N LYS A 82 -12.08 -6.35 29.08
CA LYS A 82 -12.33 -5.30 30.09
C LYS A 82 -12.28 -3.91 29.46
N TYR A 83 -11.33 -3.64 28.57
CA TYR A 83 -11.23 -2.36 27.86
C TYR A 83 -12.46 -2.09 26.99
N ILE A 84 -12.94 -3.09 26.22
CA ILE A 84 -14.18 -2.99 25.46
C ILE A 84 -15.35 -2.65 26.39
N THR A 85 -15.51 -3.36 27.52
CA THR A 85 -16.59 -3.09 28.48
C THR A 85 -16.47 -1.75 29.23
N GLU A 86 -15.28 -1.16 29.35
CA GLU A 86 -15.18 0.25 29.79
C GLU A 86 -15.61 1.25 28.69
N ILE A 87 -15.35 0.97 27.41
CA ILE A 87 -15.86 1.79 26.30
C ILE A 87 -17.39 1.67 26.17
N GLU A 88 -17.96 0.47 26.31
CA GLU A 88 -19.42 0.23 26.32
C GLU A 88 -20.13 1.08 27.39
N LYS A 89 -19.50 1.25 28.57
CA LYS A 89 -20.00 2.15 29.63
C LYS A 89 -19.90 3.62 29.21
N CYS A 90 -18.80 4.01 28.56
CA CYS A 90 -18.59 5.37 28.07
C CYS A 90 -19.50 5.76 26.89
N GLN A 91 -20.02 4.81 26.08
CA GLN A 91 -20.98 5.12 25.00
C GLN A 91 -22.25 5.84 25.48
N LYS A 92 -22.61 5.70 26.76
CA LYS A 92 -23.76 6.39 27.35
C LYS A 92 -23.53 7.90 27.54
N LEU A 93 -22.39 8.41 27.06
CA LEU A 93 -21.94 9.80 27.11
C LEU A 93 -21.42 10.24 25.72
N GLU A 94 -22.36 10.32 24.77
CA GLU A 94 -22.36 11.21 23.58
C GLU A 94 -21.55 10.86 22.31
N ASP A 95 -20.56 9.96 22.32
CA ASP A 95 -19.87 9.53 21.07
C ASP A 95 -20.10 8.03 20.74
N SER A 96 -20.85 7.78 19.67
CA SER A 96 -21.14 6.44 19.13
C SER A 96 -20.07 5.93 18.15
N THR A 97 -19.30 6.82 17.53
CA THR A 97 -18.42 6.51 16.39
C THR A 97 -17.14 5.79 16.82
N LEU A 98 -16.59 6.18 17.98
CA LEU A 98 -15.41 5.54 18.55
C LEU A 98 -15.70 4.08 18.91
N TYR A 99 -16.79 3.77 19.61
CA TYR A 99 -17.10 2.37 19.93
C TYR A 99 -17.37 1.52 18.69
N MET A 100 -18.16 2.02 17.74
CA MET A 100 -18.53 1.30 16.51
C MET A 100 -17.33 0.94 15.63
N SER A 101 -16.22 1.68 15.74
CA SER A 101 -14.96 1.35 15.07
C SER A 101 -14.02 0.51 15.94
N VAL A 102 -13.99 0.72 17.25
CA VAL A 102 -12.99 0.13 18.17
C VAL A 102 -13.44 -1.19 18.78
N GLY A 103 -14.59 -1.20 19.46
CA GLY A 103 -15.11 -2.40 20.12
C GLY A 103 -15.45 -3.49 19.09
N PHE A 104 -16.00 -3.07 17.95
CA PHE A 104 -16.31 -3.94 16.82
C PHE A 104 -15.04 -4.58 16.23
N THR A 105 -14.03 -3.79 15.84
CA THR A 105 -12.81 -4.34 15.22
C THR A 105 -12.08 -5.32 16.14
N LEU A 106 -11.94 -4.99 17.42
CA LEU A 106 -11.26 -5.87 18.38
C LEU A 106 -12.03 -7.17 18.65
N SER A 107 -13.37 -7.12 18.75
CA SER A 107 -14.21 -8.32 18.94
C SER A 107 -14.43 -9.15 17.66
N TRP A 108 -14.18 -8.57 16.49
CA TRP A 108 -14.20 -9.30 15.21
C TRP A 108 -12.85 -10.00 14.92
N CYS A 109 -11.72 -9.39 15.28
CA CYS A 109 -10.39 -9.94 15.00
C CYS A 109 -9.89 -10.98 16.04
N LEU A 110 -10.38 -10.91 17.28
CA LEU A 110 -9.92 -11.70 18.42
C LEU A 110 -11.02 -12.63 18.93
N SER A 111 -10.66 -13.88 19.24
CA SER A 111 -11.52 -14.82 19.96
C SER A 111 -11.78 -14.36 21.40
N GLU A 112 -12.81 -14.93 22.05
CA GLU A 112 -13.09 -14.61 23.46
C GLU A 112 -11.96 -15.07 24.41
N GLU A 113 -11.19 -16.10 24.06
CA GLU A 113 -10.01 -16.51 24.82
C GLU A 113 -8.91 -15.44 24.72
N GLU A 114 -8.57 -15.01 23.49
CA GLU A 114 -7.59 -13.94 23.24
C GLU A 114 -8.01 -12.62 23.89
N MET A 115 -9.30 -12.27 23.86
CA MET A 115 -9.80 -11.04 24.51
C MET A 115 -9.65 -11.07 26.04
N ASN A 116 -9.57 -12.25 26.66
CA ASN A 116 -9.40 -12.40 28.11
C ASN A 116 -7.93 -12.56 28.54
N ASP A 117 -7.06 -13.15 27.73
CA ASP A 117 -5.61 -13.29 27.99
C ASP A 117 -4.82 -12.01 27.62
N LEU A 118 -5.12 -11.39 26.48
CA LEU A 118 -4.35 -10.26 25.98
C LEU A 118 -4.71 -8.95 26.70
N THR A 119 -3.68 -8.17 27.02
CA THR A 119 -3.85 -6.79 27.48
C THR A 119 -3.71 -5.78 26.34
N ILE A 120 -4.19 -4.55 26.56
CA ILE A 120 -4.00 -3.45 25.60
C ILE A 120 -2.50 -3.12 25.42
N GLY A 121 -1.67 -3.29 26.45
CA GLY A 121 -0.22 -3.21 26.36
C GLY A 121 0.42 -4.36 25.57
N ASP A 122 -0.23 -5.53 25.51
CA ASP A 122 0.18 -6.64 24.65
C ASP A 122 -0.18 -6.37 23.18
N LEU A 123 -1.36 -5.82 22.88
CA LEU A 123 -1.71 -5.40 21.51
C LEU A 123 -0.71 -4.39 20.93
N ILE A 124 -0.24 -3.42 21.74
CA ILE A 124 0.80 -2.45 21.34
C ILE A 124 2.15 -3.11 21.02
N LYS A 125 2.45 -4.29 21.59
CA LYS A 125 3.63 -5.10 21.21
C LYS A 125 3.37 -5.86 19.91
N LEU A 126 2.18 -6.44 19.76
CA LEU A 126 1.76 -7.24 18.60
C LEU A 126 1.72 -6.41 17.30
N ASP A 127 1.31 -5.14 17.36
CA ASP A 127 1.28 -4.22 16.21
C ASP A 127 2.66 -3.91 15.60
N LYS A 128 3.75 -4.11 16.35
CA LYS A 128 5.11 -3.95 15.83
C LYS A 128 5.48 -5.05 14.82
N ALA A 129 4.70 -6.11 14.72
CA ALA A 129 4.98 -7.25 13.87
C ALA A 129 3.86 -7.50 12.84
N TRP A 130 4.00 -8.58 12.08
CA TRP A 130 3.00 -9.10 11.16
C TRP A 130 1.64 -9.43 11.78
N PHE A 131 1.56 -9.55 13.11
CA PHE A 131 0.39 -10.08 13.79
C PHE A 131 -0.89 -9.29 13.52
N THR A 132 -0.83 -7.95 13.43
CA THR A 132 -2.02 -7.14 13.15
C THR A 132 -2.52 -7.26 11.71
N PHE A 133 -1.70 -7.69 10.74
CA PHE A 133 -2.19 -8.06 9.40
C PHE A 133 -2.92 -9.41 9.42
N GLU A 134 -2.37 -10.42 10.10
CA GLU A 134 -3.00 -11.76 10.20
C GLU A 134 -4.22 -11.78 11.16
N LEU A 135 -4.41 -10.71 11.94
CA LEU A 135 -5.67 -10.41 12.64
C LEU A 135 -6.74 -9.89 11.69
N THR A 136 -6.43 -8.86 10.90
CA THR A 136 -7.40 -8.23 9.99
C THR A 136 -7.75 -9.11 8.80
N GLU A 137 -6.78 -9.89 8.32
CA GLU A 137 -6.86 -10.71 7.11
C GLU A 137 -6.19 -12.07 7.31
N PRO A 138 -6.85 -13.04 7.96
CA PRO A 138 -6.32 -14.39 8.10
C PRO A 138 -5.97 -15.00 6.73
N GLY A 139 -4.74 -15.50 6.59
CA GLY A 139 -4.16 -15.98 5.33
C GLY A 139 -3.09 -15.04 4.74
N TYR A 140 -3.08 -13.76 5.13
CA TYR A 140 -2.26 -12.69 4.53
C TYR A 140 -0.79 -13.08 4.36
N LEU A 141 -0.09 -13.47 5.43
CA LEU A 141 1.33 -13.79 5.36
C LEU A 141 1.60 -14.94 4.42
N ARG A 142 0.81 -16.01 4.53
CA ARG A 142 1.00 -17.22 3.71
C ARG A 142 0.91 -16.87 2.22
N ALA A 143 -0.10 -16.10 1.85
CA ALA A 143 -0.32 -15.63 0.48
C ALA A 143 0.87 -14.77 -0.02
N MET A 144 1.34 -13.83 0.80
CA MET A 144 2.49 -12.99 0.46
C MET A 144 3.82 -13.77 0.33
N TYR A 145 4.08 -14.72 1.23
CA TYR A 145 5.21 -15.64 1.12
C TYR A 145 5.12 -16.47 -0.16
N GLN A 146 3.96 -17.05 -0.49
CA GLN A 146 3.79 -17.85 -1.72
C GLN A 146 3.94 -17.02 -3.00
N ALA A 147 3.46 -15.77 -3.03
CA ALA A 147 3.63 -14.87 -4.17
C ALA A 147 5.09 -14.39 -4.34
N TYR A 148 5.79 -14.14 -3.24
CA TYR A 148 7.23 -13.84 -3.22
C TYR A 148 8.06 -15.06 -3.65
N ASP A 149 7.66 -16.26 -3.23
CA ASP A 149 8.33 -17.50 -3.61
C ASP A 149 8.15 -17.85 -5.09
N GLU A 150 7.01 -17.49 -5.68
CA GLU A 150 6.79 -17.54 -7.13
C GLU A 150 7.69 -16.54 -7.86
N LEU A 151 7.68 -15.26 -7.47
CA LEU A 151 8.40 -14.16 -8.14
C LEU A 151 9.91 -14.39 -8.27
N PHE A 152 10.54 -14.94 -7.24
CA PHE A 152 11.99 -15.15 -7.19
C PHE A 152 12.42 -16.55 -7.67
N GLN A 153 11.56 -17.26 -8.41
CA GLN A 153 11.99 -18.38 -9.27
C GLN A 153 12.78 -17.87 -10.48
N LYS A 154 13.69 -18.71 -10.99
CA LYS A 154 14.86 -18.28 -11.78
C LYS A 154 14.58 -17.71 -13.18
N GLU A 155 13.36 -17.86 -13.71
CA GLU A 155 13.04 -17.62 -15.13
C GLU A 155 11.90 -16.61 -15.37
N ASN A 156 11.42 -15.92 -14.32
CA ASN A 156 10.30 -14.99 -14.48
C ASN A 156 10.61 -13.79 -15.41
N THR A 157 9.75 -13.58 -16.40
CA THR A 157 9.63 -12.34 -17.17
C THR A 157 8.50 -11.47 -16.62
N LEU A 158 8.58 -10.15 -16.84
CA LEU A 158 7.47 -9.25 -16.53
C LEU A 158 6.41 -9.41 -17.61
N SER A 159 5.18 -9.74 -17.22
CA SER A 159 4.05 -9.88 -18.15
C SER A 159 2.72 -9.72 -17.41
N ILE A 160 1.63 -9.50 -18.14
CA ILE A 160 0.27 -9.49 -17.56
C ILE A 160 -0.04 -10.83 -16.88
N ALA A 161 0.36 -11.96 -17.48
CA ALA A 161 0.18 -13.29 -16.90
C ALA A 161 0.93 -13.42 -15.56
N THR A 162 2.17 -12.92 -15.48
CA THR A 162 2.97 -12.87 -14.25
C THR A 162 2.26 -12.01 -13.19
N ILE A 163 1.78 -10.81 -13.56
CA ILE A 163 1.09 -9.88 -12.65
C ILE A 163 -0.23 -10.48 -12.12
N LYS A 164 -1.06 -11.07 -12.99
CA LYS A 164 -2.29 -11.79 -12.61
C LYS A 164 -1.99 -12.96 -11.66
N ARG A 165 -0.94 -13.74 -11.96
CA ARG A 165 -0.51 -14.89 -11.14
C ARG A 165 -0.03 -14.50 -9.75
N ILE A 166 0.78 -13.45 -9.61
CA ILE A 166 1.28 -13.02 -8.29
C ILE A 166 0.15 -12.40 -7.46
N HIS A 167 -0.79 -11.68 -8.08
CA HIS A 167 -1.99 -11.20 -7.39
C HIS A 167 -2.85 -12.36 -6.88
N GLN A 168 -3.10 -13.38 -7.72
CA GLN A 168 -3.81 -14.59 -7.33
C GLN A 168 -3.16 -15.23 -6.09
N LEU A 169 -1.84 -15.41 -6.09
CA LEU A 169 -1.12 -15.98 -4.96
C LEU A 169 -1.17 -15.08 -3.71
N ALA A 170 -1.11 -13.75 -3.88
CA ALA A 170 -1.17 -12.77 -2.79
C ALA A 170 -2.59 -12.56 -2.20
N THR A 171 -3.62 -13.22 -2.75
CA THR A 171 -5.01 -13.11 -2.31
C THR A 171 -5.72 -14.46 -2.10
N ASP A 172 -5.22 -15.57 -2.64
CA ASP A 172 -5.75 -16.91 -2.41
C ASP A 172 -5.75 -17.29 -0.92
N LYS A 173 -6.90 -17.77 -0.44
CA LYS A 173 -7.16 -18.13 0.97
C LYS A 173 -6.89 -17.02 1.99
N VAL A 174 -6.68 -15.77 1.55
CA VAL A 174 -6.80 -14.58 2.40
C VAL A 174 -8.28 -14.24 2.55
N ALA A 175 -8.73 -14.11 3.79
CA ALA A 175 -10.08 -13.72 4.16
C ALA A 175 -10.21 -12.21 4.43
N ASN A 176 -11.45 -11.72 4.47
CA ASN A 176 -11.84 -10.32 4.63
C ASN A 176 -11.42 -9.41 3.45
N LEU A 177 -11.18 -9.98 2.27
CA LEU A 177 -11.00 -9.21 1.04
C LEU A 177 -12.37 -8.79 0.47
N LEU A 178 -12.38 -7.74 -0.36
CA LEU A 178 -13.59 -7.31 -1.07
C LEU A 178 -14.17 -8.42 -1.98
N TYR A 179 -13.28 -9.28 -2.50
CA TYR A 179 -13.62 -10.50 -3.23
C TYR A 179 -14.56 -11.45 -2.48
N ASP A 180 -14.55 -11.44 -1.14
CA ASP A 180 -15.31 -12.40 -0.32
C ASP A 180 -16.77 -11.94 -0.08
N ASN A 181 -17.15 -10.75 -0.58
CA ASN A 181 -18.35 -10.02 -0.13
C ASN A 181 -19.31 -9.56 -1.26
N SER A 182 -19.16 -9.98 -2.53
CA SER A 182 -20.12 -9.59 -3.58
C SER A 182 -20.21 -10.54 -4.79
N ASP A 183 -21.43 -10.72 -5.32
CA ASP A 183 -21.73 -11.56 -6.50
C ASP A 183 -21.19 -11.01 -7.84
N ASN A 184 -20.62 -9.80 -7.84
CA ASN A 184 -20.22 -9.04 -9.05
C ASN A 184 -18.71 -8.77 -9.13
N MET A 185 -17.88 -9.45 -8.34
CA MET A 185 -16.42 -9.36 -8.45
C MET A 185 -15.80 -10.51 -9.23
N ASN A 186 -14.73 -10.20 -9.97
CA ASN A 186 -13.96 -11.18 -10.73
C ASN A 186 -13.17 -12.13 -9.83
N ALA A 187 -12.67 -13.23 -10.41
CA ALA A 187 -11.82 -14.18 -9.70
C ALA A 187 -10.53 -13.53 -9.16
N LYS A 188 -10.04 -14.04 -8.02
CA LYS A 188 -8.76 -13.64 -7.43
C LYS A 188 -7.62 -13.92 -8.43
N GLY A 189 -7.07 -12.85 -9.02
CA GLY A 189 -6.07 -12.91 -10.09
C GLY A 189 -6.49 -12.25 -11.41
N ASP A 190 -7.78 -11.96 -11.62
CA ASP A 190 -8.23 -11.25 -12.83
C ASP A 190 -8.42 -9.74 -12.59
N PHE A 191 -8.22 -8.97 -13.67
CA PHE A 191 -8.49 -7.54 -13.67
C PHE A 191 -10.00 -7.30 -13.60
N ARG A 192 -10.45 -6.25 -12.91
CA ARG A 192 -11.87 -5.98 -12.65
C ARG A 192 -12.65 -5.60 -13.91
N ILE A 193 -13.90 -6.05 -13.98
CA ILE A 193 -14.91 -5.63 -14.97
C ILE A 193 -15.76 -4.43 -14.50
N THR A 194 -15.59 -4.00 -13.26
CA THR A 194 -16.33 -2.89 -12.64
C THR A 194 -15.44 -1.66 -12.41
N ASP A 195 -16.10 -0.53 -12.23
CA ASP A 195 -15.47 0.74 -11.87
C ASP A 195 -15.14 0.79 -10.35
N SER A 196 -14.09 1.54 -9.96
CA SER A 196 -13.55 1.68 -8.58
C SER A 196 -12.68 0.50 -8.07
N SER A 197 -11.78 0.66 -7.09
CA SER A 197 -11.59 1.77 -6.13
C SER A 197 -10.14 2.32 -6.07
N LEU A 198 -9.76 3.10 -5.03
CA LEU A 198 -8.37 3.55 -4.74
C LEU A 198 -8.22 4.24 -3.35
N THR A 199 -7.67 3.55 -2.34
CA THR A 199 -7.42 4.14 -1.00
C THR A 199 -6.11 4.95 -0.93
N GLY A 200 -6.18 6.26 -1.25
CA GLY A 200 -5.03 7.18 -1.16
C GLY A 200 -5.10 8.12 0.05
N ILE A 201 -4.33 7.83 1.11
CA ILE A 201 -4.32 8.60 2.37
C ILE A 201 -3.37 9.83 2.32
N ASN A 202 -2.41 9.86 1.39
CA ASN A 202 -1.40 10.93 1.30
C ASN A 202 -1.54 11.75 0.01
N LEU A 203 -2.32 12.83 0.08
CA LEU A 203 -2.67 13.70 -1.03
C LEU A 203 -1.82 14.99 -0.96
N SER A 204 -0.66 14.97 -1.64
CA SER A 204 0.24 16.13 -1.72
C SER A 204 -0.08 16.99 -2.95
N GLU A 205 -0.12 18.32 -2.79
CA GLU A 205 -0.40 19.29 -3.87
C GLU A 205 0.47 19.05 -5.11
N GLN A 206 1.78 18.93 -4.89
CA GLN A 206 2.77 18.68 -5.94
C GLN A 206 2.64 17.27 -6.54
N GLY A 207 2.18 16.26 -5.80
CA GLY A 207 1.95 14.91 -6.34
C GLY A 207 0.67 14.83 -7.18
N ILE A 208 -0.36 15.59 -6.82
CA ILE A 208 -1.56 15.80 -7.65
C ILE A 208 -1.16 16.55 -8.92
N LYS A 209 -0.30 17.58 -8.81
CA LYS A 209 0.26 18.30 -9.97
C LYS A 209 1.00 17.37 -10.92
N GLU A 210 1.98 16.60 -10.44
CA GLU A 210 2.75 15.63 -11.24
C GLU A 210 1.85 14.61 -11.95
N PHE A 211 0.81 14.11 -11.27
CA PHE A 211 -0.18 13.20 -11.88
C PHE A 211 -0.99 13.88 -13.00
N VAL A 212 -1.48 15.11 -12.78
CA VAL A 212 -2.26 15.86 -13.77
C VAL A 212 -1.39 16.26 -14.96
N GLU A 213 -0.16 16.71 -14.73
CA GLU A 213 0.81 17.04 -15.79
C GLU A 213 1.15 15.80 -16.64
N GLU A 214 1.39 14.63 -16.04
CA GLU A 214 1.60 13.40 -16.82
C GLU A 214 0.33 13.01 -17.61
N LEU A 215 -0.87 13.11 -17.02
CA LEU A 215 -2.14 12.77 -17.69
C LEU A 215 -2.43 13.63 -18.92
N LEU A 216 -1.92 14.87 -18.96
CA LEU A 216 -2.10 15.83 -20.05
C LEU A 216 -1.01 15.80 -21.11
N SER A 217 0.11 15.12 -20.87
CA SER A 217 1.14 14.96 -21.90
C SER A 217 0.57 14.23 -23.13
N GLU A 218 0.86 14.72 -24.33
CA GLU A 218 0.33 14.16 -25.60
C GLU A 218 0.70 12.68 -25.80
N HIS A 219 1.74 12.21 -25.11
CA HIS A 219 2.24 10.83 -25.18
C HIS A 219 2.01 10.07 -23.87
N SER A 220 1.09 10.55 -23.03
CA SER A 220 0.77 9.92 -21.74
C SER A 220 0.27 8.50 -21.89
N SER A 221 0.94 7.57 -21.21
CA SER A 221 0.43 6.20 -21.03
C SER A 221 -0.75 6.14 -20.05
N LYS A 222 -1.07 7.23 -19.34
CA LYS A 222 -2.13 7.31 -18.31
C LYS A 222 -3.46 7.86 -18.83
N GLN A 223 -3.63 8.00 -20.14
CA GLN A 223 -4.84 8.57 -20.75
C GLN A 223 -6.16 7.84 -20.42
N ASP A 224 -6.09 6.57 -20.03
CA ASP A 224 -7.22 5.72 -19.62
C ASP A 224 -7.38 5.64 -18.09
N ILE A 225 -6.54 6.32 -17.30
CA ILE A 225 -6.70 6.44 -15.84
C ILE A 225 -7.53 7.68 -15.53
N TYR A 226 -8.70 7.48 -14.93
CA TYR A 226 -9.53 8.55 -14.40
C TYR A 226 -9.64 8.42 -12.89
N LEU A 227 -9.30 9.47 -12.13
CA LEU A 227 -9.51 9.50 -10.68
C LEU A 227 -10.89 10.10 -10.34
N HIS A 228 -11.57 9.52 -9.37
CA HIS A 228 -12.82 10.04 -8.80
C HIS A 228 -12.69 10.12 -7.27
N ALA A 229 -12.94 11.30 -6.68
CA ALA A 229 -12.85 11.54 -5.25
C ALA A 229 -14.26 11.61 -4.65
N SER A 230 -14.51 10.82 -3.60
CA SER A 230 -15.84 10.73 -2.97
C SER A 230 -15.79 10.93 -1.45
N CYS A 231 -16.73 11.72 -0.95
CA CYS A 231 -16.99 11.87 0.48
C CYS A 231 -17.82 10.68 0.99
N GLY A 232 -17.45 10.12 2.14
CA GLY A 232 -18.03 8.86 2.61
C GLY A 232 -19.48 8.99 3.10
N GLY A 233 -20.44 8.54 2.28
CA GLY A 233 -21.85 8.41 2.64
C GLY A 233 -22.62 7.54 1.63
N SER A 234 -23.68 6.85 2.08
CA SER A 234 -24.45 5.91 1.24
C SER A 234 -25.18 6.56 0.06
N GLU A 235 -25.39 7.88 0.10
CA GLU A 235 -26.07 8.63 -0.97
C GLU A 235 -25.11 9.04 -2.11
N GLY A 236 -23.80 9.01 -1.88
CA GLY A 236 -22.78 9.46 -2.85
C GLY A 236 -22.74 8.66 -4.16
N PHE A 237 -23.31 7.46 -4.19
CA PHE A 237 -23.33 6.59 -5.37
C PHE A 237 -24.31 7.00 -6.48
N ASN A 238 -25.34 7.79 -6.17
CA ASN A 238 -26.36 8.19 -7.16
C ASN A 238 -26.03 9.48 -7.93
N PHE A 239 -25.08 10.29 -7.42
CA PHE A 239 -24.77 11.60 -7.97
C PHE A 239 -24.10 11.54 -9.35
N THR A 240 -23.35 10.47 -9.61
CA THR A 240 -22.46 10.27 -10.77
C THR A 240 -23.18 10.18 -12.13
N ARG A 241 -24.53 10.09 -12.19
CA ARG A 241 -25.26 10.03 -13.47
C ARG A 241 -25.91 11.35 -13.89
N ALA A 242 -26.18 12.28 -12.96
CA ALA A 242 -26.72 13.60 -13.28
C ALA A 242 -25.60 14.56 -13.72
N PHE A 243 -24.56 14.69 -12.89
CA PHE A 243 -23.41 15.59 -13.06
C PHE A 243 -22.78 15.57 -14.46
N PHE A 244 -22.77 14.41 -15.12
CA PHE A 244 -22.22 14.25 -16.46
C PHE A 244 -22.98 15.02 -17.55
N LYS A 245 -24.31 15.07 -17.45
CA LYS A 245 -25.16 15.67 -18.47
C LYS A 245 -25.08 17.19 -18.42
N ASP A 246 -25.11 17.74 -17.21
CA ASP A 246 -25.06 19.20 -17.00
C ASP A 246 -23.65 19.74 -17.30
N MET A 247 -22.59 18.98 -16.98
CA MET A 247 -21.21 19.30 -17.38
C MET A 247 -21.01 19.29 -18.90
N GLU A 248 -21.74 18.48 -19.66
CA GLU A 248 -21.65 18.44 -21.14
C GLU A 248 -22.26 19.69 -21.78
N ASP A 249 -23.21 20.36 -21.14
CA ASP A 249 -23.78 21.63 -21.63
C ASP A 249 -23.01 22.88 -21.15
N ILE A 250 -22.36 22.82 -19.98
CA ILE A 250 -21.39 23.84 -19.54
C ILE A 250 -20.14 23.82 -20.45
N LEU A 251 -19.64 22.64 -20.80
CA LEU A 251 -18.44 22.42 -21.66
C LEU A 251 -18.48 23.18 -23.00
N LYS A 252 -19.67 23.47 -23.53
CA LYS A 252 -19.88 24.04 -24.86
C LYS A 252 -19.73 25.57 -24.94
N ASN A 253 -19.67 26.28 -23.81
CA ASN A 253 -19.95 27.73 -23.78
C ASN A 253 -18.85 28.64 -23.16
N GLN A 254 -17.74 28.07 -22.66
CA GLN A 254 -16.48 28.72 -22.23
C GLN A 254 -16.52 30.23 -21.84
N THR A 255 -16.60 30.54 -20.55
CA THR A 255 -16.34 31.88 -20.00
C THR A 255 -15.61 31.85 -18.65
N THR A 256 -15.00 32.98 -18.24
CA THR A 256 -14.39 33.16 -16.90
C THR A 256 -15.36 32.82 -15.76
N ARG A 257 -16.67 32.99 -16.01
CA ARG A 257 -17.76 32.67 -15.08
C ARG A 257 -17.78 31.19 -14.69
N ASP A 258 -17.31 30.31 -15.56
CA ASP A 258 -17.30 28.86 -15.31
C ASP A 258 -16.24 28.48 -14.27
N ILE A 259 -15.13 29.22 -14.18
CA ILE A 259 -14.12 29.06 -13.13
C ILE A 259 -14.67 29.59 -11.79
N GLU A 260 -15.39 30.72 -11.78
CA GLU A 260 -16.05 31.21 -10.57
C GLU A 260 -17.18 30.30 -10.10
N HIS A 261 -17.96 29.73 -11.03
CA HIS A 261 -19.02 28.78 -10.72
C HIS A 261 -18.45 27.44 -10.24
N PHE A 262 -17.36 26.93 -10.85
CA PHE A 262 -16.61 25.78 -10.35
C PHE A 262 -16.05 26.03 -8.95
N LYS A 263 -15.49 27.21 -8.67
CA LYS A 263 -15.07 27.61 -7.32
C LYS A 263 -16.25 27.59 -6.34
N GLN A 264 -17.36 28.26 -6.67
CA GLN A 264 -18.58 28.28 -5.84
C GLN A 264 -19.14 26.88 -5.58
N TYR A 265 -19.10 25.99 -6.57
CA TYR A 265 -19.49 24.59 -6.44
C TYR A 265 -18.55 23.82 -5.50
N CYS A 266 -17.25 23.98 -5.69
CA CYS A 266 -16.22 23.30 -4.89
C CYS A 266 -16.06 23.85 -3.46
N THR A 267 -16.55 25.06 -3.17
CA THR A 267 -16.45 25.71 -1.85
C THR A 267 -17.79 26.10 -1.23
N GLY A 268 -18.91 25.61 -1.76
CA GLY A 268 -20.24 25.89 -1.22
C GLY A 268 -20.53 25.10 0.06
N ASP A 269 -21.19 25.73 1.03
CA ASP A 269 -21.53 25.11 2.33
C ASP A 269 -22.69 24.08 2.26
N ASN A 270 -23.26 23.82 1.08
CA ASN A 270 -24.33 22.83 0.91
C ASN A 270 -23.78 21.39 1.04
N ASP A 271 -24.19 20.67 2.09
CA ASP A 271 -23.61 19.36 2.45
C ASP A 271 -23.89 18.20 1.47
N HIS A 272 -24.87 18.31 0.57
CA HIS A 272 -25.37 17.17 -0.20
C HIS A 272 -24.67 16.89 -1.56
N GLU A 273 -23.78 17.76 -2.06
CA GLU A 273 -23.22 17.63 -3.43
C GLU A 273 -21.68 17.45 -3.52
N LYS A 274 -21.04 17.01 -2.43
CA LYS A 274 -19.56 17.01 -2.29
C LYS A 274 -18.83 15.83 -2.97
N ASN A 275 -19.14 15.50 -4.23
CA ASN A 275 -18.47 14.44 -5.01
C ASN A 275 -17.78 14.98 -6.28
N MET A 276 -16.45 14.82 -6.40
CA MET A 276 -15.65 15.36 -7.52
C MET A 276 -15.13 14.25 -8.44
N SER A 277 -15.40 14.36 -9.74
CA SER A 277 -14.91 13.41 -10.75
C SER A 277 -13.96 14.06 -11.75
N PHE A 278 -12.69 13.61 -11.79
CA PHE A 278 -11.69 14.13 -12.73
C PHE A 278 -11.92 13.62 -14.17
N ARG A 279 -12.85 12.67 -14.38
CA ARG A 279 -13.20 12.16 -15.71
C ARG A 279 -13.70 13.24 -16.67
N TYR A 280 -14.28 14.31 -16.15
CA TYR A 280 -14.80 15.45 -16.92
C TYR A 280 -13.74 16.54 -17.13
N LEU A 281 -12.60 16.49 -16.43
CA LEU A 281 -11.55 17.49 -16.56
C LEU A 281 -10.71 17.31 -17.83
N LYS A 282 -10.63 16.13 -18.47
CA LYS A 282 -9.75 15.91 -19.64
C LYS A 282 -10.01 16.90 -20.80
N PRO A 283 -11.25 17.22 -21.21
CA PRO A 283 -11.52 18.27 -22.20
C PRO A 283 -11.25 19.69 -21.69
N TYR A 284 -11.50 19.99 -20.42
CA TYR A 284 -11.22 21.30 -19.83
C TYR A 284 -9.72 21.56 -19.68
N LEU A 285 -8.93 20.56 -19.26
CA LEU A 285 -7.50 20.69 -19.00
C LEU A 285 -6.71 20.98 -20.27
N ASN A 286 -7.08 20.34 -21.40
CA ASN A 286 -6.51 20.68 -22.70
C ASN A 286 -6.78 22.14 -23.12
N ASN A 287 -7.84 22.77 -22.59
CA ASN A 287 -8.12 24.20 -22.78
C ASN A 287 -7.47 25.08 -21.70
N LEU A 288 -7.36 24.61 -20.45
CA LEU A 288 -6.69 25.30 -19.34
C LEU A 288 -5.19 25.49 -19.58
N LEU A 289 -4.58 24.75 -20.51
CA LEU A 289 -3.23 25.03 -21.02
C LEU A 289 -3.11 26.42 -21.71
N THR A 290 -4.24 27.07 -22.04
CA THR A 290 -4.28 28.47 -22.50
C THR A 290 -4.49 29.49 -21.36
N CYS A 291 -4.76 29.01 -20.14
CA CYS A 291 -4.95 29.83 -18.94
C CYS A 291 -3.70 29.80 -18.04
N GLN A 292 -3.43 30.89 -17.34
CA GLN A 292 -2.22 31.05 -16.51
C GLN A 292 -2.30 30.32 -15.15
N SER A 293 -3.12 29.28 -15.01
CA SER A 293 -3.69 28.88 -13.72
C SER A 293 -3.83 27.37 -13.45
N ILE A 294 -3.02 26.50 -14.08
CA ILE A 294 -3.00 25.07 -13.70
C ILE A 294 -2.72 24.88 -12.19
N ASP A 295 -1.78 25.65 -11.63
CA ASP A 295 -1.49 25.66 -10.19
C ASP A 295 -2.69 26.08 -9.32
N GLU A 296 -3.55 26.98 -9.82
CA GLU A 296 -4.78 27.38 -9.12
C GLU A 296 -5.79 26.22 -9.08
N VAL A 297 -5.94 25.49 -10.20
CA VAL A 297 -6.81 24.30 -10.28
C VAL A 297 -6.30 23.19 -9.34
N ILE A 298 -4.98 22.94 -9.32
CA ILE A 298 -4.39 21.98 -8.37
C ILE A 298 -4.61 22.43 -6.92
N SER A 299 -4.42 23.72 -6.61
CA SER A 299 -4.58 24.22 -5.24
C SER A 299 -6.03 24.19 -4.76
N ILE A 300 -7.01 24.47 -5.63
CA ILE A 300 -8.44 24.26 -5.37
C ILE A 300 -8.70 22.77 -5.09
N VAL A 301 -8.27 21.89 -5.99
CA VAL A 301 -8.42 20.43 -5.85
C VAL A 301 -7.86 19.93 -4.52
N HIS A 302 -6.62 20.28 -4.20
CA HIS A 302 -5.93 19.89 -2.97
C HIS A 302 -6.60 20.48 -1.72
N THR A 303 -7.13 21.71 -1.80
CA THR A 303 -7.90 22.34 -0.72
C THR A 303 -9.22 21.61 -0.47
N CYS A 304 -9.97 21.25 -1.51
CA CYS A 304 -11.21 20.49 -1.40
C CYS A 304 -10.94 19.07 -0.87
N LEU A 305 -9.92 18.39 -1.41
CA LEU A 305 -9.47 17.08 -0.93
C LEU A 305 -9.10 17.08 0.57
N LYS A 306 -8.53 18.18 1.08
CA LYS A 306 -8.22 18.37 2.50
C LYS A 306 -9.40 18.80 3.38
N LYS A 307 -10.42 19.46 2.82
CA LYS A 307 -11.54 20.02 3.60
C LYS A 307 -12.66 19.02 3.89
N SER A 308 -12.97 18.11 2.97
CA SER A 308 -14.21 17.33 3.03
C SER A 308 -14.08 15.93 3.65
N ASP A 309 -13.04 15.67 4.45
CA ASP A 309 -12.69 14.33 4.98
C ASP A 309 -12.72 13.23 3.88
N PHE A 310 -12.20 13.55 2.68
CA PHE A 310 -12.16 12.61 1.55
C PHE A 310 -11.41 11.34 1.93
N ARG A 311 -12.10 10.20 1.90
CA ARG A 311 -11.55 8.89 2.33
C ARG A 311 -11.05 8.05 1.16
N TYR A 312 -11.57 8.32 -0.04
CA TYR A 312 -11.36 7.47 -1.21
C TYR A 312 -11.11 8.33 -2.45
N MET A 313 -10.09 7.92 -3.21
CA MET A 313 -10.13 8.06 -4.66
C MET A 313 -10.68 6.76 -5.26
N GLN A 314 -10.85 6.73 -6.58
CA GLN A 314 -11.25 5.55 -7.33
C GLN A 314 -10.55 5.61 -8.68
N SER A 315 -9.89 4.53 -9.11
CA SER A 315 -9.52 4.40 -10.53
C SER A 315 -10.75 3.97 -11.32
N TYR A 316 -11.00 4.65 -12.42
CA TYR A 316 -12.15 4.47 -13.29
C TYR A 316 -11.67 4.25 -14.73
N GLN A 317 -12.27 3.30 -15.44
CA GLN A 317 -12.03 3.05 -16.87
C GLN A 317 -13.39 2.97 -17.60
N PRO A 318 -13.52 3.47 -18.84
CA PRO A 318 -14.78 3.39 -19.58
C PRO A 318 -15.15 1.95 -19.97
N ASN A 319 -16.33 1.79 -20.57
CA ASN A 319 -16.85 0.56 -21.18
C ASN A 319 -15.75 -0.31 -21.81
N ASP A 320 -15.84 -1.62 -21.63
CA ASP A 320 -14.73 -2.58 -21.85
C ASP A 320 -13.53 -2.30 -20.91
N THR A 321 -13.87 -2.26 -19.61
CA THR A 321 -12.96 -2.06 -18.48
C THR A 321 -11.81 -3.05 -18.53
N GLN A 322 -12.07 -4.35 -18.71
CA GLN A 322 -11.01 -5.37 -18.68
C GLN A 322 -10.03 -5.25 -19.86
N ALA A 323 -10.49 -5.17 -21.12
CA ALA A 323 -9.57 -5.06 -22.24
C ALA A 323 -8.82 -3.72 -22.24
N THR A 324 -9.41 -2.67 -21.66
CA THR A 324 -8.71 -1.40 -21.40
C THR A 324 -7.62 -1.56 -20.35
N LEU A 325 -7.91 -2.15 -19.19
CA LEU A 325 -6.90 -2.44 -18.15
C LEU A 325 -5.76 -3.32 -18.68
N GLU A 326 -6.06 -4.35 -19.48
CA GLU A 326 -5.04 -5.21 -20.11
C GLU A 326 -4.20 -4.43 -21.14
N ARG A 327 -4.80 -3.58 -21.97
CA ARG A 327 -4.09 -2.70 -22.93
C ARG A 327 -3.16 -1.71 -22.21
N THR A 328 -3.66 -1.00 -21.20
CA THR A 328 -2.88 0.00 -20.46
C THR A 328 -1.76 -0.65 -19.65
N MET A 329 -2.00 -1.81 -19.03
CA MET A 329 -0.94 -2.56 -18.35
C MET A 329 0.15 -3.02 -19.32
N GLN A 330 -0.20 -3.50 -20.52
CA GLN A 330 0.81 -3.88 -21.51
C GLN A 330 1.64 -2.66 -21.97
N GLN A 331 1.04 -1.49 -22.10
CA GLN A 331 1.76 -0.25 -22.38
C GLN A 331 2.75 0.11 -21.25
N PHE A 332 2.35 -0.03 -19.98
CA PHE A 332 3.23 0.22 -18.84
C PHE A 332 4.42 -0.75 -18.79
N ILE A 333 4.18 -2.04 -19.01
CA ILE A 333 5.24 -3.06 -19.08
C ILE A 333 6.23 -2.70 -20.20
N SER A 334 5.73 -2.46 -21.41
CA SER A 334 6.57 -2.12 -22.56
C SER A 334 7.37 -0.81 -22.36
N LYS A 335 6.78 0.20 -21.70
CA LYS A 335 7.45 1.46 -21.30
C LYS A 335 8.55 1.18 -20.27
N CYS A 336 8.28 0.33 -19.27
CA CYS A 336 9.25 -0.03 -18.24
C CYS A 336 10.45 -0.80 -18.81
N ASP A 337 10.21 -1.86 -19.58
CA ASP A 337 11.26 -2.67 -20.20
C ASP A 337 12.12 -1.83 -21.17
N PHE A 338 11.50 -0.97 -21.98
CA PHE A 338 12.24 -0.04 -22.85
C PHE A 338 13.10 0.93 -22.03
N SER A 339 12.52 1.66 -21.07
CA SER A 339 13.28 2.62 -20.26
C SER A 339 14.38 1.96 -19.42
N LEU A 340 14.17 0.74 -18.89
CA LEU A 340 15.21 -0.02 -18.19
C LEU A 340 16.36 -0.44 -19.12
N SER A 341 16.09 -0.71 -20.40
CA SER A 341 17.14 -0.98 -21.40
C SER A 341 18.00 0.23 -21.73
N GLN A 342 17.45 1.45 -21.58
CA GLN A 342 18.14 2.71 -21.85
C GLN A 342 18.77 3.35 -20.59
N ALA A 343 18.37 2.91 -19.40
CA ALA A 343 18.81 3.48 -18.12
C ALA A 343 20.28 3.11 -17.80
N THR A 344 21.14 4.11 -17.91
CA THR A 344 22.60 3.98 -17.72
C THR A 344 23.06 4.15 -16.27
N THR A 345 22.28 4.85 -15.44
CA THR A 345 22.60 5.06 -14.01
C THR A 345 21.65 4.28 -13.08
N PRO A 346 22.07 3.96 -11.84
CA PRO A 346 21.18 3.34 -10.86
C PRO A 346 19.95 4.20 -10.53
N LEU A 347 20.07 5.54 -10.55
CA LEU A 347 18.95 6.43 -10.31
C LEU A 347 17.92 6.37 -11.45
N GLN A 348 18.36 6.39 -12.72
CA GLN A 348 17.46 6.22 -13.87
C GLN A 348 16.68 4.90 -13.83
N LYS A 349 17.32 3.81 -13.36
CA LYS A 349 16.65 2.52 -13.16
C LYS A 349 15.63 2.59 -12.03
N LEU A 350 15.98 3.20 -10.89
CA LEU A 350 15.09 3.36 -9.76
C LEU A 350 13.88 4.23 -10.10
N GLU A 351 14.09 5.33 -10.81
CA GLU A 351 13.05 6.20 -11.37
C GLU A 351 12.12 5.42 -12.29
N THR A 352 12.65 4.64 -13.23
CA THR A 352 11.84 3.81 -14.15
C THR A 352 10.97 2.79 -13.41
N ILE A 353 11.51 2.17 -12.35
CA ILE A 353 10.77 1.21 -11.52
C ILE A 353 9.66 1.92 -10.73
N ILE A 354 9.95 3.09 -10.15
CA ILE A 354 8.97 3.88 -9.39
C ILE A 354 7.84 4.39 -10.30
N ASP A 355 8.18 4.94 -11.48
CA ASP A 355 7.20 5.42 -12.46
C ASP A 355 6.25 4.29 -12.88
N PHE A 356 6.79 3.09 -13.12
CA PHE A 356 6.01 1.90 -13.48
C PHE A 356 5.09 1.44 -12.33
N ILE A 357 5.62 1.28 -11.12
CA ILE A 357 4.85 0.82 -9.97
C ILE A 357 3.77 1.83 -9.58
N GLN A 358 4.06 3.13 -9.56
CA GLN A 358 3.07 4.18 -9.36
C GLN A 358 1.96 4.14 -10.44
N SER A 359 2.34 3.92 -11.71
CA SER A 359 1.36 3.80 -12.80
C SER A 359 0.42 2.60 -12.59
N CYS A 360 0.93 1.47 -12.11
CA CYS A 360 0.12 0.29 -11.80
C CYS A 360 -0.85 0.53 -10.64
N GLU A 361 -0.41 1.17 -9.55
CA GLU A 361 -1.28 1.51 -8.41
C GLU A 361 -2.37 2.51 -8.80
N GLN A 362 -2.05 3.51 -9.64
CA GLN A 362 -3.00 4.49 -10.17
C GLN A 362 -4.03 3.87 -11.13
N LEU A 363 -3.63 2.85 -11.90
CA LEU A 363 -4.54 2.07 -12.76
C LEU A 363 -5.48 1.17 -11.93
N HIS A 364 -5.01 0.72 -10.77
CA HIS A 364 -5.74 -0.11 -9.81
C HIS A 364 -6.54 -1.26 -10.49
N PRO A 365 -5.87 -2.12 -11.28
CA PRO A 365 -6.54 -3.07 -12.17
C PRO A 365 -7.28 -4.20 -11.45
N PHE A 366 -6.95 -4.50 -10.18
CA PHE A 366 -7.62 -5.52 -9.38
C PHE A 366 -8.70 -4.90 -8.48
N SER A 367 -9.69 -5.71 -8.06
CA SER A 367 -10.75 -5.26 -7.15
C SER A 367 -10.27 -4.98 -5.73
N ASP A 368 -9.18 -5.64 -5.33
CA ASP A 368 -8.49 -5.53 -4.04
C ASP A 368 -6.99 -5.85 -4.29
N GLY A 369 -6.15 -5.94 -3.28
CA GLY A 369 -4.81 -6.55 -3.40
C GLY A 369 -3.76 -5.80 -4.22
N ASN A 370 -4.10 -4.65 -4.83
CA ASN A 370 -3.18 -3.84 -5.65
C ASN A 370 -1.89 -3.47 -4.90
N THR A 371 -1.99 -2.91 -3.68
CA THR A 371 -0.84 -2.48 -2.86
C THR A 371 0.11 -3.62 -2.49
N ARG A 372 -0.41 -4.84 -2.32
CA ARG A 372 0.41 -6.06 -2.15
C ARG A 372 1.13 -6.41 -3.43
N THR A 373 0.40 -6.40 -4.54
CA THR A 373 0.87 -6.82 -5.85
C THR A 373 1.97 -5.90 -6.38
N PHE A 374 1.75 -4.58 -6.38
CA PHE A 374 2.70 -3.63 -6.98
C PHE A 374 3.67 -3.08 -5.93
N SER A 375 3.19 -2.33 -4.94
CA SER A 375 4.06 -1.65 -3.96
C SER A 375 4.89 -2.58 -3.05
N MET A 376 4.40 -3.77 -2.70
CA MET A 376 5.14 -4.71 -1.83
C MET A 376 5.91 -5.78 -2.62
N LEU A 377 5.24 -6.50 -3.53
CA LEU A 377 5.83 -7.65 -4.23
C LEU A 377 6.61 -7.24 -5.48
N LEU A 378 5.94 -6.62 -6.46
CA LEU A 378 6.53 -6.35 -7.77
C LEU A 378 7.64 -5.28 -7.71
N LEU A 379 7.47 -4.25 -6.88
CA LEU A 379 8.53 -3.27 -6.59
C LEU A 379 9.81 -3.97 -6.10
N ASN A 380 9.70 -4.80 -5.07
CA ASN A 380 10.85 -5.52 -4.52
C ASN A 380 11.49 -6.46 -5.54
N TYR A 381 10.69 -7.20 -6.31
CA TYR A 381 11.20 -8.03 -7.41
C TYR A 381 11.97 -7.21 -8.46
N LEU A 382 11.43 -6.08 -8.92
CA LEU A 382 12.08 -5.23 -9.93
C LEU A 382 13.36 -4.56 -9.41
N LEU A 383 13.40 -4.15 -8.13
CA LEU A 383 14.60 -3.62 -7.49
C LEU A 383 15.74 -4.66 -7.51
N VAL A 384 15.48 -5.87 -7.00
CA VAL A 384 16.52 -6.91 -6.92
C VAL A 384 16.93 -7.40 -8.30
N LYS A 385 15.99 -7.55 -9.25
CA LYS A 385 16.28 -7.89 -10.65
C LYS A 385 17.16 -6.85 -11.36
N ASN A 386 17.21 -5.62 -10.86
CA ASN A 386 18.08 -4.55 -11.34
C ASN A 386 19.33 -4.30 -10.47
N GLY A 387 19.66 -5.22 -9.55
CA GLY A 387 20.87 -5.15 -8.71
C GLY A 387 20.75 -4.24 -7.49
N MET A 388 19.53 -3.90 -7.06
CA MET A 388 19.27 -3.06 -5.88
C MET A 388 18.75 -3.88 -4.69
N PRO A 389 19.03 -3.47 -3.45
CA PRO A 389 18.43 -4.12 -2.29
C PRO A 389 16.90 -3.97 -2.27
N PRO A 390 16.17 -4.94 -1.68
CA PRO A 390 14.78 -4.76 -1.29
C PRO A 390 14.54 -3.50 -0.46
N THR A 391 13.30 -3.01 -0.49
CA THR A 391 12.84 -1.84 0.26
C THR A 391 11.72 -2.21 1.23
N ILE A 392 11.85 -1.75 2.48
CA ILE A 392 10.80 -1.78 3.49
C ILE A 392 10.17 -0.38 3.50
N LEU A 393 9.05 -0.17 2.82
CA LEU A 393 8.39 1.16 2.72
C LEU A 393 7.84 1.64 4.07
N THR A 394 7.79 2.95 4.29
CA THR A 394 7.22 3.49 5.55
C THR A 394 5.71 3.34 5.57
N ASP A 395 5.06 3.67 4.46
CA ASP A 395 3.65 3.43 4.17
C ASP A 395 3.53 3.26 2.64
N PRO A 396 3.17 2.07 2.14
CA PRO A 396 3.17 1.80 0.70
C PRO A 396 2.08 2.59 -0.05
N ASN A 397 1.01 3.00 0.62
CA ASN A 397 -0.08 3.76 -0.01
C ASN A 397 0.37 5.16 -0.48
N ASN A 398 1.53 5.63 0.00
CA ASN A 398 2.16 6.86 -0.49
C ASN A 398 2.47 6.80 -2.00
N ILE A 399 2.69 5.62 -2.58
CA ILE A 399 3.07 5.48 -3.99
C ILE A 399 2.00 6.04 -4.95
N ILE A 400 0.72 6.08 -4.53
CA ILE A 400 -0.40 6.49 -5.39
C ILE A 400 -0.29 7.97 -5.83
N LEU A 401 0.01 8.91 -4.92
CA LEU A 401 0.14 10.36 -5.20
C LEU A 401 1.27 11.06 -4.41
N GLY A 402 2.30 10.31 -4.02
CA GLY A 402 3.59 10.87 -3.63
C GLY A 402 4.33 11.39 -4.87
N THR A 403 5.00 12.54 -4.72
CA THR A 403 5.86 13.09 -5.78
C THR A 403 7.01 12.14 -6.09
N LYS A 404 7.50 12.15 -7.33
CA LYS A 404 8.61 11.29 -7.77
C LYS A 404 9.82 11.40 -6.84
N GLN A 405 10.23 12.61 -6.47
CA GLN A 405 11.31 12.84 -5.51
C GLN A 405 11.02 12.30 -4.10
N SER A 406 9.77 12.37 -3.63
CA SER A 406 9.36 11.79 -2.33
C SER A 406 9.42 10.26 -2.37
N LEU A 407 8.94 9.64 -3.45
CA LEU A 407 8.95 8.19 -3.61
C LEU A 407 10.36 7.62 -3.71
N ILE A 408 11.25 8.24 -4.49
CA ILE A 408 12.68 7.86 -4.51
C ILE A 408 13.26 7.95 -3.09
N THR A 409 12.87 8.97 -2.32
CA THR A 409 13.38 9.18 -0.96
C THR A 409 12.88 8.13 0.04
N ASP A 410 11.60 7.72 0.02
CA ASP A 410 11.14 6.63 0.92
C ASP A 410 11.60 5.24 0.44
N VAL A 411 11.71 5.00 -0.86
CA VAL A 411 12.27 3.73 -1.40
C VAL A 411 13.74 3.57 -0.98
N VAL A 412 14.58 4.61 -1.14
CA VAL A 412 15.98 4.58 -0.66
C VAL A 412 16.05 4.53 0.87
N SER A 413 15.10 5.14 1.58
CA SER A 413 15.02 5.00 3.04
C SER A 413 14.62 3.58 3.46
N GLY A 414 13.79 2.89 2.67
CA GLY A 414 13.41 1.51 2.88
C GLY A 414 14.51 0.51 2.53
N MET A 415 15.37 0.83 1.55
CA MET A 415 16.61 0.10 1.30
C MET A 415 17.55 0.19 2.52
N LYS A 416 17.69 1.37 3.14
CA LYS A 416 18.45 1.52 4.39
C LYS A 416 17.84 0.70 5.53
N ARG A 417 16.51 0.67 5.67
CA ARG A 417 15.82 -0.16 6.67
C ARG A 417 16.06 -1.65 6.45
N PHE A 418 16.06 -2.11 5.20
CA PHE A 418 16.45 -3.47 4.84
C PHE A 418 17.93 -3.77 5.16
N ILE A 419 18.85 -2.85 4.87
CA ILE A 419 20.28 -2.98 5.21
C ILE A 419 20.52 -3.02 6.72
N THR A 420 19.78 -2.22 7.51
CA THR A 420 19.76 -2.32 8.98
C THR A 420 19.31 -3.70 9.43
N LEU A 421 18.22 -4.24 8.86
CA LEU A 421 17.74 -5.59 9.16
C LEU A 421 18.78 -6.68 8.86
N VAL A 422 19.47 -6.60 7.71
CA VAL A 422 20.50 -7.58 7.33
C VAL A 422 21.73 -7.51 8.24
N ASN A 423 22.16 -6.31 8.67
CA ASN A 423 23.33 -6.13 9.54
C ASN A 423 23.02 -6.39 11.03
N GLU A 424 22.03 -5.69 11.59
CA GLU A 424 21.73 -5.70 13.02
C GLU A 424 20.86 -6.91 13.43
N LYS A 425 20.38 -7.70 12.46
CA LYS A 425 19.41 -8.82 12.61
C LYS A 425 18.19 -8.44 13.46
N LYS A 426 17.83 -7.15 13.39
CA LYS A 426 16.75 -6.45 14.11
C LYS A 426 16.27 -5.28 13.27
N LEU A 427 15.04 -4.84 13.47
CA LEU A 427 14.56 -3.55 12.96
C LEU A 427 13.63 -2.90 14.01
N TYR A 428 13.68 -1.58 14.14
CA TYR A 428 12.97 -0.81 15.18
C TYR A 428 13.18 -1.32 16.63
N GLY A 429 14.34 -1.93 16.90
CA GLY A 429 14.76 -2.38 18.22
C GLY A 429 14.44 -3.84 18.57
N PHE A 430 13.76 -4.59 17.70
CA PHE A 430 13.36 -5.99 17.96
C PHE A 430 13.63 -6.92 16.76
N ASN A 431 13.66 -8.23 17.02
CA ASN A 431 13.58 -9.28 15.99
C ASN A 431 12.42 -10.25 16.24
N THR A 432 12.21 -11.17 15.31
CA THR A 432 11.10 -12.13 15.34
C THR A 432 11.30 -13.21 16.39
N ASN A 433 12.53 -13.50 16.84
CA ASN A 433 12.73 -14.44 17.96
C ASN A 433 12.29 -13.82 19.30
N GLU A 434 12.55 -12.53 19.52
CA GLU A 434 12.00 -11.78 20.66
C GLU A 434 10.45 -11.67 20.60
N PHE A 435 9.90 -11.70 19.39
CA PHE A 435 8.45 -11.72 19.17
C PHE A 435 7.82 -13.11 19.41
N ILE A 436 8.48 -14.18 18.94
CA ILE A 436 8.11 -15.58 19.19
C ILE A 436 8.17 -15.89 20.69
N ASP A 437 9.23 -15.46 21.38
CA ASP A 437 9.38 -15.61 22.83
C ASP A 437 8.21 -14.94 23.57
N PHE A 438 7.91 -13.67 23.26
CA PHE A 438 6.76 -12.96 23.82
C PHE A 438 5.43 -13.69 23.59
N ILE A 439 5.18 -14.23 22.39
CA ILE A 439 3.96 -14.98 22.09
C ILE A 439 3.94 -16.35 22.77
N SER A 440 5.09 -17.02 22.95
CA SER A 440 5.13 -18.33 23.62
C SER A 440 4.63 -18.30 25.07
N HIS A 441 4.67 -17.12 25.71
CA HIS A 441 4.13 -16.85 27.05
C HIS A 441 2.63 -16.46 27.05
N LYS A 442 1.94 -16.55 25.90
CA LYS A 442 0.51 -16.23 25.71
C LYS A 442 -0.25 -17.45 25.17
N PRO A 443 -0.88 -18.27 26.05
CA PRO A 443 -1.55 -19.52 25.65
C PRO A 443 -2.55 -19.35 24.50
N SER A 444 -3.36 -18.28 24.55
CA SER A 444 -4.38 -17.97 23.52
C SER A 444 -3.81 -17.75 22.11
N LEU A 445 -2.52 -17.41 22.01
CA LEU A 445 -1.83 -17.11 20.76
C LEU A 445 -0.99 -18.26 20.20
N LEU A 446 -0.81 -19.35 20.96
CA LEU A 446 -0.04 -20.52 20.51
C LEU A 446 -0.51 -21.10 19.16
N PRO A 447 -1.82 -21.16 18.83
CA PRO A 447 -2.27 -21.59 17.51
C PRO A 447 -1.77 -20.69 16.36
N ARG A 448 -1.78 -19.35 16.56
CA ARG A 448 -1.29 -18.38 15.57
C ARG A 448 0.24 -18.43 15.45
N LEU A 449 0.94 -18.65 16.55
CA LEU A 449 2.39 -18.88 16.56
C LEU A 449 2.76 -20.15 15.77
N GLN A 450 2.08 -21.27 16.02
CA GLN A 450 2.33 -22.51 15.29
C GLN A 450 2.06 -22.36 13.79
N TYR A 451 1.01 -21.63 13.40
CA TYR A 451 0.73 -21.29 12.01
C TYR A 451 1.87 -20.48 11.36
N PHE A 452 2.40 -19.45 12.04
CA PHE A 452 3.56 -18.68 11.55
C PHE A 452 4.84 -19.53 11.45
N ILE A 453 5.10 -20.39 12.44
CA ILE A 453 6.21 -21.35 12.43
C ILE A 453 6.06 -22.35 11.27
N ASN A 454 4.84 -22.78 10.94
CA ASN A 454 4.60 -23.67 9.81
C ASN A 454 4.91 -23.00 8.46
N ILE A 455 4.56 -21.72 8.28
CA ILE A 455 4.87 -20.94 7.06
C ILE A 455 6.39 -20.76 6.94
N THR A 456 7.03 -20.16 7.95
CA THR A 456 8.47 -19.84 7.92
C THR A 456 9.37 -21.08 8.02
N GLY A 457 8.87 -22.18 8.58
CA GLY A 457 9.55 -23.48 8.65
C GLY A 457 9.57 -24.23 7.32
N GLN A 458 8.55 -24.08 6.47
CA GLN A 458 8.56 -24.65 5.11
C GLN A 458 9.68 -24.02 4.25
N GLU A 459 9.90 -22.71 4.39
CA GLU A 459 11.02 -21.99 3.79
C GLU A 459 12.38 -22.60 4.20
N ASN A 460 12.56 -22.92 5.49
CA ASN A 460 13.78 -23.56 5.99
C ASN A 460 13.98 -24.97 5.40
N HIS A 461 12.93 -25.75 5.23
CA HIS A 461 13.02 -27.09 4.65
C HIS A 461 13.40 -27.03 3.16
N ALA A 462 12.81 -26.11 2.40
CA ALA A 462 13.16 -25.86 1.00
C ALA A 462 14.63 -25.42 0.85
N LYS A 463 15.09 -24.46 1.68
CA LYS A 463 16.49 -24.01 1.72
C LYS A 463 17.48 -25.12 2.12
N THR A 464 17.04 -26.16 2.82
CA THR A 464 17.86 -27.35 3.11
C THR A 464 17.93 -28.30 1.92
N MET A 465 16.82 -28.55 1.20
CA MET A 465 16.82 -29.42 0.02
C MET A 465 17.67 -28.84 -1.12
N PHE A 466 17.49 -27.59 -1.51
CA PHE A 466 18.28 -26.96 -2.59
C PHE A 466 19.79 -26.92 -2.30
N LYS A 467 20.20 -26.79 -1.02
CA LYS A 467 21.60 -26.93 -0.62
C LYS A 467 22.15 -28.34 -0.86
N SER A 468 21.34 -29.37 -0.66
CA SER A 468 21.76 -30.76 -0.92
C SER A 468 21.95 -31.02 -2.42
N GLU A 469 21.07 -30.50 -3.27
CA GLU A 469 21.15 -30.62 -4.73
C GLU A 469 22.35 -29.85 -5.31
N GLN A 470 22.57 -28.59 -4.91
CA GLN A 470 23.76 -27.84 -5.31
C GLN A 470 25.05 -28.54 -4.86
N THR A 471 25.08 -29.10 -3.64
CA THR A 471 26.24 -29.85 -3.13
C THR A 471 26.47 -31.17 -3.88
N GLN A 472 25.43 -31.78 -4.45
CA GLN A 472 25.57 -32.92 -5.38
C GLN A 472 26.07 -32.47 -6.75
N MET A 473 25.52 -31.39 -7.32
CA MET A 473 25.97 -30.84 -8.61
C MET A 473 27.47 -30.51 -8.60
N PHE A 474 27.95 -29.78 -7.59
CA PHE A 474 29.37 -29.46 -7.39
C PHE A 474 30.27 -30.66 -6.97
N ARG A 475 29.71 -31.88 -6.90
CA ARG A 475 30.46 -33.14 -6.75
C ARG A 475 30.32 -34.07 -7.97
N SER A 476 29.65 -33.61 -9.02
CA SER A 476 29.43 -34.31 -10.29
C SER A 476 30.10 -33.61 -11.49
N GLN A 477 30.85 -32.55 -11.21
CA GLN A 477 31.76 -31.82 -12.11
C GLN A 477 33.18 -31.91 -11.54
#